data_AF-A0A5D8ZXU2-F1
#
_entry.id   AF-A0A5D8ZXU2-F1
#
_cell.length_a   1.000
_cell.length_b   1.000
_cell.length_c   1.000
_cell.angle_alpha   90.00
_cell.angle_beta   90.00
_cell.angle_gamma   90.00
#
_symmetry.space_group_name_H-M   'P 1'
#
loop_
_entity.id
_entity.type
_entity.pdbx_description
1 polymer ?
#
loop_
_entity_poly.entity_id
_entity_poly.type
_entity_poly.pdbx_seq_one_letter_code
_entity_poly.pdbx_strand_id
1 'polypeptide(L)'
;MKPVLLLIFIFTFYFYPGQNKNIADSEKIEYPVQKNNIGKIIFLNKTVALENLKDSDFLTSFVFQENGDLGIHAFFDNSLVNYLHQLEPNLTIDELLKNGNYHFSFYVDGKLIYKENLNTGAGTADNKKVKTTLRIPLLSSKNEDSWGRYLWMRFYMAHNGIDALTEGNHILKIEMRPYLNTSAIKTGPVIAEGQIKLSIPSQNISEKQIAVQSIQPSSEWKVSQEKINTETIRNLNKKIAENRFKNITGIVIVKDGKLLLEEYFNGSGRDSLQDTRSVGKSFSSALTGIAIKEGYLKSENQKLKDFYNLKQFKNYSTQKENVTIKSLLTMSSGFEGNDENSESAGNEENMYPTENWVNFTLDLPMTENTIGKNWSYFTAGVVVTGDILDKTVPQGLKNYADKKLFHPLGITNYKWQFTPQQKPSLAGGLRMKVLDFAKFGQLYKNNGIWNGKTILNKDWVKKSFTNYFPDHQNFEGYGYLFWRKVYTVGNSSYEAFQSSGNGGNKIIIFTNIPIVIVITAQAYNKPYAHSQVEKMVQEYLLPALMMGGKNE
;
A
#
# COMPACT_ATOMS: atom_id res chain seq x y z
N MET A 1 -58.46 58.08 -9.76
CA MET A 1 -58.32 57.21 -8.57
C MET A 1 -57.63 55.92 -8.97
N LYS A 2 -56.38 55.72 -8.53
CA LYS A 2 -55.62 54.46 -8.66
C LYS A 2 -55.01 54.19 -7.28
N PRO A 3 -55.13 52.98 -6.70
CA PRO A 3 -54.62 52.69 -5.37
C PRO A 3 -53.13 52.40 -5.41
N VAL A 4 -52.42 52.89 -4.39
CA VAL A 4 -50.99 52.66 -4.14
C VAL A 4 -50.82 51.29 -3.49
N LEU A 5 -49.96 50.44 -4.05
CA LEU A 5 -49.57 49.15 -3.46
C LEU A 5 -48.32 49.35 -2.60
N LEU A 6 -48.41 49.08 -1.31
CA LEU A 6 -47.33 49.17 -0.33
C LEU A 6 -46.57 47.83 -0.31
N LEU A 7 -45.29 47.83 -0.71
CA LEU A 7 -44.40 46.66 -0.56
C LEU A 7 -43.89 46.57 0.89
N ILE A 8 -44.20 45.47 1.58
CA ILE A 8 -43.66 45.13 2.90
C ILE A 8 -42.38 44.32 2.70
N PHE A 9 -41.23 44.86 3.11
CA PHE A 9 -39.98 44.11 3.23
C PHE A 9 -40.01 43.28 4.51
N ILE A 10 -40.03 41.95 4.38
CA ILE A 10 -39.84 41.01 5.49
C ILE A 10 -38.33 40.81 5.66
N PHE A 11 -37.76 41.39 6.73
CA PHE A 11 -36.43 41.03 7.20
C PHE A 11 -36.49 39.69 7.92
N THR A 12 -36.01 38.63 7.29
CA THR A 12 -35.71 37.36 7.97
C THR A 12 -34.41 37.51 8.74
N PHE A 13 -34.52 37.74 10.05
CA PHE A 13 -33.40 37.60 10.97
C PHE A 13 -33.02 36.11 11.07
N TYR A 14 -31.85 35.75 10.51
CA TYR A 14 -31.19 34.50 10.88
C TYR A 14 -30.74 34.61 12.34
N PHE A 15 -31.42 33.91 13.24
CA PHE A 15 -30.93 33.66 14.59
C PHE A 15 -29.65 32.83 14.48
N TYR A 16 -28.49 33.43 14.75
CA TYR A 16 -27.28 32.70 15.10
C TYR A 16 -27.54 31.97 16.43
N PRO A 17 -27.42 30.64 16.53
CA PRO A 17 -27.39 29.99 17.83
C PRO A 17 -26.19 30.55 18.60
N GLY A 18 -26.40 30.91 19.87
CA GLY A 18 -25.35 31.46 20.74
C GLY A 18 -24.13 30.55 20.75
N GLN A 19 -22.94 31.13 20.59
CA GLN A 19 -21.67 30.40 20.69
C GLN A 19 -21.65 29.63 22.02
N ASN A 20 -21.56 28.30 21.95
CA ASN A 20 -21.27 27.50 23.13
C ASN A 20 -19.96 28.00 23.75
N LYS A 21 -19.94 28.16 25.08
CA LYS A 21 -18.75 28.60 25.80
C LYS A 21 -17.59 27.64 25.54
N ASN A 22 -16.39 28.17 25.32
CA ASN A 22 -15.19 27.35 25.16
C ASN A 22 -15.01 26.38 26.34
N ILE A 23 -14.60 25.15 26.05
CA ILE A 23 -14.32 24.11 27.06
C ILE A 23 -12.89 24.23 27.62
N ALA A 24 -12.00 24.92 26.91
CA ALA A 24 -10.63 25.20 27.32
C ALA A 24 -10.18 26.61 26.93
N ASP A 25 -9.23 27.18 27.69
CA ASP A 25 -8.61 28.45 27.32
C ASP A 25 -7.60 28.26 26.19
N SER A 26 -7.77 29.03 25.12
CA SER A 26 -6.81 29.07 24.01
C SER A 26 -5.62 29.97 24.33
N GLU A 27 -4.48 29.66 23.72
CA GLU A 27 -3.30 30.51 23.71
C GLU A 27 -3.66 31.90 23.18
N LYS A 28 -3.16 32.92 23.88
CA LYS A 28 -3.42 34.31 23.50
C LYS A 28 -2.83 34.61 22.13
N ILE A 29 -3.62 35.33 21.32
CA ILE A 29 -3.20 35.82 20.01
C ILE A 29 -2.50 37.17 20.22
N GLU A 30 -1.19 37.14 20.44
CA GLU A 30 -0.41 38.32 20.85
C GLU A 30 0.30 38.98 19.67
N TYR A 31 0.79 38.19 18.71
CA TYR A 31 1.61 38.69 17.61
C TYR A 31 0.77 39.31 16.49
N PRO A 32 1.19 40.46 15.91
CA PRO A 32 0.48 41.11 14.80
C PRO A 32 0.23 40.18 13.61
N VAL A 33 1.21 39.33 13.28
CA VAL A 33 1.12 38.36 12.18
C VAL A 33 -0.03 37.36 12.40
N GLN A 34 -0.30 36.94 13.63
CA GLN A 34 -1.43 36.07 13.92
C GLN A 34 -2.74 36.83 13.74
N LYS A 35 -2.85 38.02 14.35
CA LYS A 35 -4.08 38.85 14.32
C LYS A 35 -4.54 39.15 12.89
N ASN A 36 -3.61 39.45 11.99
CA ASN A 36 -3.89 39.80 10.60
C ASN A 36 -4.23 38.59 9.70
N ASN A 37 -3.98 37.37 10.18
CA ASN A 37 -4.07 36.16 9.37
C ASN A 37 -4.98 35.09 9.98
N ILE A 38 -5.77 35.39 11.02
CA ILE A 38 -6.83 34.51 11.52
C ILE A 38 -7.68 33.99 10.35
N GLY A 39 -7.89 32.67 10.29
CA GLY A 39 -8.64 32.02 9.22
C GLY A 39 -7.83 31.77 7.95
N LYS A 40 -6.53 32.08 7.93
CA LYS A 40 -5.67 31.90 6.76
C LYS A 40 -4.62 30.82 6.97
N ILE A 41 -4.25 30.20 5.86
CA ILE A 41 -3.07 29.37 5.70
C ILE A 41 -2.07 30.14 4.85
N ILE A 42 -0.87 30.36 5.38
CA ILE A 42 0.26 30.92 4.63
C ILE A 42 1.24 29.80 4.26
N PHE A 43 2.03 30.03 3.22
CA PHE A 43 3.04 29.09 2.74
C PHE A 43 4.44 29.63 2.99
N LEU A 44 5.37 28.75 3.37
CA LEU A 44 6.74 29.09 3.76
C LEU A 44 7.71 28.06 3.16
N ASN A 45 8.92 28.49 2.77
CA ASN A 45 10.00 27.59 2.34
C ASN A 45 11.07 27.37 3.42
N LYS A 46 10.83 27.85 4.64
CA LYS A 46 11.77 27.77 5.76
C LYS A 46 11.01 27.72 7.08
N THR A 47 11.67 27.18 8.10
CA THR A 47 11.18 27.24 9.47
C THR A 47 11.43 28.63 10.04
N VAL A 48 10.37 29.32 10.45
CA VAL A 48 10.45 30.60 11.17
C VAL A 48 9.64 30.48 12.46
N ALA A 49 10.22 30.89 13.58
CA ALA A 49 9.51 30.96 14.85
C ALA A 49 8.43 32.07 14.78
N LEU A 50 7.32 31.88 15.48
CA LEU A 50 6.14 32.72 15.32
C LEU A 50 6.41 34.20 15.66
N GLU A 51 7.22 34.45 16.69
CA GLU A 51 7.66 35.77 17.12
C GLU A 51 8.53 36.51 16.09
N ASN A 52 9.16 35.76 15.17
CA ASN A 52 10.04 36.29 14.14
C ASN A 52 9.39 36.32 12.74
N LEU A 53 8.17 35.81 12.62
CA LEU A 53 7.48 35.65 11.35
C LEU A 53 6.96 36.99 10.82
N LYS A 54 7.27 37.30 9.56
CA LYS A 54 6.88 38.55 8.90
C LYS A 54 6.12 38.25 7.61
N ASP A 55 5.28 39.18 7.16
CA ASP A 55 4.52 39.04 5.90
C ASP A 55 5.46 38.83 4.68
N SER A 56 6.68 39.37 4.72
CA SER A 56 7.71 39.17 3.68
C SER A 56 8.22 37.72 3.59
N ASP A 57 7.99 36.89 4.60
CA ASP A 57 8.34 35.47 4.56
C ASP A 57 7.30 34.63 3.78
N PHE A 58 6.11 35.19 3.50
CA PHE A 58 5.00 34.44 2.91
C PHE A 58 5.22 34.22 1.42
N LEU A 59 5.04 32.99 0.98
CA LEU A 59 5.13 32.65 -0.43
C LEU A 59 3.80 32.88 -1.14
N THR A 60 3.83 33.65 -2.22
CA THR A 60 2.72 33.75 -3.19
C THR A 60 2.88 32.77 -4.35
N SER A 61 4.10 32.30 -4.57
CA SER A 61 4.46 31.32 -5.60
C SER A 61 5.62 30.45 -5.16
N PHE A 62 5.67 29.22 -5.67
CA PHE A 62 6.75 28.26 -5.41
C PHE A 62 7.03 27.42 -6.65
N VAL A 63 8.31 27.28 -7.01
CA VAL A 63 8.74 26.31 -8.03
C VAL A 63 8.87 24.97 -7.33
N PHE A 64 8.07 23.99 -7.75
CA PHE A 64 8.01 22.69 -7.10
C PHE A 64 9.33 21.94 -7.26
N GLN A 65 9.90 21.57 -6.13
CA GLN A 65 11.06 20.71 -6.02
C GLN A 65 10.76 19.67 -4.97
N GLU A 66 10.85 18.40 -5.33
CA GLU A 66 10.43 17.33 -4.41
C GLU A 66 11.31 17.24 -3.16
N ASN A 67 12.60 17.55 -3.30
CA ASN A 67 13.56 17.67 -2.22
C ASN A 67 13.66 19.10 -1.65
N GLY A 68 12.75 20.00 -2.05
CA GLY A 68 12.67 21.36 -1.54
C GLY A 68 11.98 21.42 -0.18
N ASP A 69 11.93 22.65 0.35
CA ASP A 69 11.24 22.96 1.59
C ASP A 69 9.95 23.74 1.26
N LEU A 70 8.81 23.19 1.66
CA LEU A 70 7.49 23.83 1.55
C LEU A 70 6.66 23.41 2.75
N GLY A 71 6.22 24.37 3.54
CA GLY A 71 5.32 24.15 4.65
C GLY A 71 4.18 25.15 4.65
N ILE A 72 3.20 24.87 5.49
CA ILE A 72 2.12 25.79 5.78
C ILE A 72 2.14 26.21 7.24
N HIS A 73 1.63 27.41 7.49
CA HIS A 73 1.32 27.89 8.82
C HIS A 73 -0.15 28.33 8.81
N ALA A 74 -0.99 27.63 9.59
CA ALA A 74 -2.40 27.95 9.74
C ALA A 74 -2.64 28.76 11.01
N PHE A 75 -3.49 29.77 10.92
CA PHE A 75 -3.88 30.63 12.05
C PHE A 75 -5.38 30.52 12.32
N PHE A 76 -5.73 30.39 13.59
CA PHE A 76 -7.08 30.14 14.07
C PHE A 76 -7.47 31.22 15.09
N ASP A 77 -8.77 31.47 15.24
CA ASP A 77 -9.29 32.31 16.33
C ASP A 77 -9.50 31.52 17.63
N ASN A 78 -9.39 30.19 17.57
CA ASN A 78 -9.63 29.29 18.69
C ASN A 78 -8.79 28.01 18.60
N SER A 79 -8.69 27.26 19.69
CA SER A 79 -8.03 25.95 19.69
C SER A 79 -8.89 24.86 19.06
N LEU A 80 -8.24 23.78 18.60
CA LEU A 80 -8.95 22.66 17.97
C LEU A 80 -10.02 22.07 18.90
N VAL A 81 -9.71 21.85 20.19
CA VAL A 81 -10.66 21.23 21.11
C VAL A 81 -11.94 22.05 21.26
N ASN A 82 -11.84 23.38 21.20
CA ASN A 82 -13.00 24.26 21.27
C ASN A 82 -13.84 24.17 19.98
N TYR A 83 -13.21 24.10 18.80
CA TYR A 83 -13.95 23.82 17.58
C TYR A 83 -14.63 22.45 17.59
N LEU A 84 -13.99 21.41 18.14
CA LEU A 84 -14.59 20.09 18.30
C LEU A 84 -15.75 20.12 19.29
N HIS A 85 -15.61 20.86 20.40
CA HIS A 85 -16.69 21.04 21.38
C HIS A 85 -17.92 21.74 20.78
N GLN A 86 -17.72 22.67 19.83
CA GLN A 86 -18.84 23.28 19.09
C GLN A 86 -19.61 22.26 18.25
N LEU A 87 -18.95 21.20 17.77
CA LEU A 87 -19.60 20.11 17.05
C LEU A 87 -20.37 19.20 18.02
N GLU A 88 -19.77 18.82 19.15
CA GLU A 88 -20.38 17.94 20.16
C GLU A 88 -20.15 18.48 21.58
N PRO A 89 -21.05 19.35 22.10
CA PRO A 89 -20.85 20.05 23.37
C PRO A 89 -20.87 19.14 24.61
N ASN A 90 -21.42 17.93 24.48
CA ASN A 90 -21.60 17.02 25.61
C ASN A 90 -20.39 16.12 25.88
N LEU A 91 -19.37 16.15 25.01
CA LEU A 91 -18.17 15.33 25.15
C LEU A 91 -17.11 16.02 26.02
N THR A 92 -16.41 15.22 26.81
CA THR A 92 -15.22 15.66 27.55
C THR A 92 -14.07 15.97 26.60
N ILE A 93 -13.07 16.73 27.07
CA ILE A 93 -11.85 17.03 26.31
C ILE A 93 -11.17 15.75 25.81
N ASP A 94 -11.06 14.73 26.65
CA ASP A 94 -10.37 13.48 26.29
C ASP A 94 -11.15 12.70 25.22
N GLU A 95 -12.49 12.67 25.30
CA GLU A 95 -13.32 12.08 24.26
C GLU A 95 -13.23 12.85 22.93
N LEU A 96 -13.20 14.18 22.97
CA LEU A 96 -13.04 15.01 21.78
C LEU A 96 -11.68 14.74 21.10
N LEU A 97 -10.59 14.67 21.88
CA LEU A 97 -9.24 14.43 21.34
C LEU A 97 -9.02 12.99 20.88
N LYS A 98 -9.66 12.02 21.53
CA LYS A 98 -9.62 10.62 21.12
C LYS A 98 -10.31 10.40 19.77
N ASN A 99 -11.40 11.12 19.52
CA ASN A 99 -12.29 10.90 18.38
C ASN A 99 -12.19 11.96 17.28
N GLY A 100 -11.47 13.07 17.50
CA GLY A 100 -11.44 14.22 16.59
C GLY A 100 -10.06 14.72 16.23
N ASN A 101 -9.96 15.31 15.05
CA ASN A 101 -8.77 16.03 14.59
C ASN A 101 -9.13 17.04 13.49
N TYR A 102 -8.12 17.52 12.75
CA TYR A 102 -8.31 18.32 11.55
C TYR A 102 -8.71 17.49 10.33
N HIS A 103 -9.61 18.02 9.51
CA HIS A 103 -9.95 17.57 8.17
C HIS A 103 -9.32 18.50 7.14
N PHE A 104 -8.62 17.93 6.17
CA PHE A 104 -7.97 18.67 5.08
C PHE A 104 -8.69 18.44 3.76
N SER A 105 -8.83 19.48 2.96
CA SER A 105 -9.21 19.39 1.55
C SER A 105 -8.12 20.03 0.68
N PHE A 106 -7.66 19.30 -0.33
CA PHE A 106 -6.68 19.75 -1.32
C PHE A 106 -7.35 19.96 -2.67
N TYR A 107 -7.16 21.15 -3.23
CA TYR A 107 -7.66 21.52 -4.54
C TYR A 107 -6.51 21.93 -5.44
N VAL A 108 -6.57 21.51 -6.71
CA VAL A 108 -5.66 21.94 -7.76
C VAL A 108 -6.50 22.55 -8.86
N ASP A 109 -6.21 23.81 -9.21
CA ASP A 109 -6.93 24.59 -10.22
C ASP A 109 -8.45 24.62 -9.99
N GLY A 110 -8.84 24.75 -8.72
CA GLY A 110 -10.24 24.80 -8.28
C GLY A 110 -10.93 23.44 -8.20
N LYS A 111 -10.32 22.36 -8.68
CA LYS A 111 -10.86 21.01 -8.57
C LYS A 111 -10.43 20.35 -7.26
N LEU A 112 -11.38 19.81 -6.50
CA LEU A 112 -11.08 18.99 -5.33
C LEU A 112 -10.37 17.70 -5.78
N ILE A 113 -9.16 17.47 -5.25
CA ILE A 113 -8.36 16.29 -5.58
C ILE A 113 -8.39 15.25 -4.45
N TYR A 114 -8.26 15.71 -3.20
CA TYR A 114 -8.14 14.81 -2.05
C TYR A 114 -8.73 15.43 -0.79
N LYS A 115 -9.28 14.57 0.07
CA LYS A 115 -9.76 14.91 1.41
C LYS A 115 -9.20 13.91 2.40
N GLU A 116 -8.84 14.38 3.59
CA GLU A 116 -8.30 13.55 4.65
C GLU A 116 -8.88 13.94 6.00
N ASN A 117 -9.47 12.97 6.69
CA ASN A 117 -9.69 13.04 8.13
C ASN A 117 -8.40 12.61 8.82
N LEU A 118 -7.63 13.57 9.34
CA LEU A 118 -6.31 13.28 9.89
C LEU A 118 -6.42 12.36 11.11
N ASN A 119 -5.64 11.27 11.15
CA ASN A 119 -5.60 10.34 12.29
C ASN A 119 -5.54 11.10 13.64
N THR A 120 -6.36 10.70 14.62
CA THR A 120 -6.51 11.42 15.89
C THR A 120 -5.23 11.45 16.74
N GLY A 121 -4.28 10.55 16.51
CA GLY A 121 -2.93 10.57 17.12
C GLY A 121 -1.96 11.59 16.52
N ALA A 122 -2.26 12.20 15.37
CA ALA A 122 -1.38 13.18 14.74
C ALA A 122 -1.42 14.53 15.48
N GLY A 123 -0.27 15.00 15.97
CA GLY A 123 -0.14 16.19 16.81
C GLY A 123 -0.42 15.91 18.29
N THR A 124 0.24 16.64 19.19
CA THR A 124 0.12 16.42 20.64
C THR A 124 -1.24 16.88 21.17
N ALA A 125 -1.73 16.19 22.21
CA ALA A 125 -2.96 16.57 22.89
C ALA A 125 -2.88 18.02 23.41
N ASP A 126 -1.76 18.42 24.00
CA ASP A 126 -1.57 19.78 24.52
C ASP A 126 -1.66 20.83 23.43
N ASN A 127 -1.05 20.60 22.27
CA ASN A 127 -1.16 21.55 21.16
C ASN A 127 -2.61 21.70 20.71
N LYS A 128 -3.37 20.60 20.61
CA LYS A 128 -4.79 20.63 20.21
C LYS A 128 -5.68 21.33 21.22
N LYS A 129 -5.33 21.32 22.51
CA LYS A 129 -6.09 21.97 23.59
C LYS A 129 -5.95 23.49 23.56
N VAL A 130 -4.75 24.01 23.30
CA VAL A 130 -4.47 25.44 23.51
C VAL A 130 -4.02 26.19 22.26
N LYS A 131 -3.34 25.57 21.28
CA LYS A 131 -2.70 26.33 20.20
C LYS A 131 -3.72 26.92 19.24
N THR A 132 -3.52 28.18 18.90
CA THR A 132 -4.25 28.94 17.86
C THR A 132 -3.46 29.03 16.55
N THR A 133 -2.32 28.34 16.47
CA THR A 133 -1.50 28.26 15.27
C THR A 133 -0.99 26.84 15.07
N LEU A 134 -0.79 26.46 13.81
CA LEU A 134 -0.23 25.15 13.46
C LEU A 134 0.73 25.26 12.28
N ARG A 135 1.98 24.87 12.52
CA ARG A 135 3.00 24.72 11.47
C ARG A 135 3.01 23.27 10.98
N ILE A 136 2.97 23.10 9.66
CA ILE A 136 2.93 21.79 9.02
C ILE A 136 3.93 21.77 7.86
N PRO A 137 5.06 21.04 7.95
CA PRO A 137 5.91 20.82 6.78
C PRO A 137 5.20 19.86 5.81
N LEU A 138 5.11 20.26 4.54
CA LEU A 138 4.57 19.42 3.46
C LEU A 138 5.71 18.74 2.70
N LEU A 139 6.75 19.51 2.36
CA LEU A 139 8.04 19.08 1.83
C LEU A 139 9.14 19.50 2.80
N SER A 140 10.18 18.68 2.93
CA SER A 140 11.37 19.00 3.74
C SER A 140 12.61 18.35 3.16
N SER A 141 13.65 19.16 2.94
CA SER A 141 14.98 18.72 2.52
C SER A 141 15.72 17.93 3.60
N LYS A 142 15.34 18.10 4.87
CA LYS A 142 15.92 17.41 6.04
C LYS A 142 15.32 16.03 6.31
N ASN A 143 14.24 15.69 5.59
CA ASN A 143 13.56 14.41 5.70
C ASN A 143 13.10 14.05 7.14
N GLU A 144 12.68 15.04 7.94
CA GLU A 144 12.18 14.83 9.31
C GLU A 144 10.91 13.97 9.38
N ASP A 145 10.77 13.13 10.41
CA ASP A 145 9.55 12.35 10.61
C ASP A 145 8.39 13.27 11.03
N SER A 146 7.41 13.46 10.15
CA SER A 146 6.33 14.41 10.35
C SER A 146 5.04 13.96 9.68
N TRP A 147 3.95 13.93 10.44
CA TRP A 147 2.60 13.64 9.92
C TRP A 147 2.20 14.57 8.77
N GLY A 148 2.69 15.81 8.72
CA GLY A 148 2.44 16.76 7.64
C GLY A 148 3.02 16.33 6.30
N ARG A 149 4.21 15.71 6.34
CA ARG A 149 4.86 15.16 5.14
C ARG A 149 4.12 13.92 4.66
N TYR A 150 3.66 13.06 5.56
CA TYR A 150 2.83 11.91 5.17
C TYR A 150 1.47 12.34 4.62
N LEU A 151 0.87 13.40 5.15
CA LEU A 151 -0.34 14.01 4.58
C LEU A 151 -0.09 14.48 3.14
N TRP A 152 1.01 15.21 2.90
CA TRP A 152 1.42 15.60 1.56
C TRP A 152 1.66 14.39 0.65
N MET A 153 2.37 13.37 1.12
CA MET A 153 2.62 12.15 0.34
C MET A 153 1.32 11.44 -0.04
N ARG A 154 0.31 11.41 0.84
CA ARG A 154 -1.00 10.83 0.51
C ARG A 154 -1.69 11.63 -0.58
N PHE A 155 -1.79 12.96 -0.42
CA PHE A 155 -2.32 13.84 -1.46
C PHE A 155 -1.58 13.66 -2.80
N TYR A 156 -0.28 13.88 -2.79
CA TYR A 156 0.54 13.99 -3.99
C TYR A 156 0.76 12.63 -4.65
N MET A 157 1.25 11.63 -3.92
CA MET A 157 1.64 10.34 -4.53
C MET A 157 0.50 9.31 -4.54
N ALA A 158 -0.36 9.28 -3.53
CA ALA A 158 -1.37 8.22 -3.38
C ALA A 158 -2.74 8.59 -3.96
N HIS A 159 -3.08 9.89 -4.04
CA HIS A 159 -4.43 10.36 -4.35
C HIS A 159 -4.45 11.42 -5.46
N ASN A 160 -3.87 11.11 -6.61
CA ASN A 160 -3.92 11.89 -7.86
C ASN A 160 -3.38 13.33 -7.79
N GLY A 161 -2.80 13.78 -6.68
CA GLY A 161 -2.19 15.11 -6.58
C GLY A 161 -1.08 15.31 -7.60
N ILE A 162 -0.24 14.30 -7.80
CA ILE A 162 0.80 14.32 -8.83
C ILE A 162 0.19 14.45 -10.23
N ASP A 163 -0.94 13.79 -10.52
CA ASP A 163 -1.67 13.86 -11.80
C ASP A 163 -2.45 15.14 -12.03
N ALA A 164 -2.83 15.82 -10.97
CA ALA A 164 -3.36 17.17 -11.05
C ALA A 164 -2.23 18.22 -11.26
N LEU A 165 -1.05 17.99 -10.68
CA LEU A 165 0.12 18.86 -10.78
C LEU A 165 1.05 18.36 -11.91
N THR A 166 0.59 18.52 -13.15
CA THR A 166 1.41 18.27 -14.35
C THR A 166 2.45 19.36 -14.56
N GLU A 167 3.29 19.24 -15.58
CA GLU A 167 4.17 20.32 -16.02
C GLU A 167 3.37 21.61 -16.26
N GLY A 168 3.90 22.74 -15.79
CA GLY A 168 3.29 24.06 -15.96
C GLY A 168 2.90 24.74 -14.65
N ASN A 169 2.01 25.73 -14.74
CA ASN A 169 1.61 26.55 -13.60
C ASN A 169 0.22 26.14 -13.10
N HIS A 170 0.10 25.96 -11.79
CA HIS A 170 -1.11 25.50 -11.10
C HIS A 170 -1.40 26.36 -9.88
N ILE A 171 -2.65 26.34 -9.41
CA ILE A 171 -3.05 26.90 -8.11
C ILE A 171 -3.37 25.75 -7.16
N LEU A 172 -2.56 25.61 -6.10
CA LEU A 172 -2.86 24.71 -4.99
C LEU A 172 -3.61 25.48 -3.91
N LYS A 173 -4.82 25.04 -3.57
CA LYS A 173 -5.58 25.52 -2.41
C LYS A 173 -5.70 24.42 -1.36
N ILE A 174 -5.47 24.77 -0.09
CA ILE A 174 -5.67 23.89 1.06
C ILE A 174 -6.72 24.52 1.98
N GLU A 175 -7.64 23.70 2.47
CA GLU A 175 -8.62 24.09 3.49
C GLU A 175 -8.54 23.16 4.70
N MET A 176 -8.73 23.72 5.89
CA MET A 176 -8.75 23.02 7.16
C MET A 176 -10.10 23.19 7.86
N ARG A 177 -10.62 22.09 8.40
CA ARG A 177 -11.86 22.02 9.18
C ARG A 177 -11.63 21.18 10.45
N PRO A 178 -12.38 21.37 11.54
CA PRO A 178 -12.44 20.37 12.61
C PRO A 178 -13.30 19.18 12.15
N TYR A 179 -12.98 17.96 12.58
CA TYR A 179 -13.87 16.81 12.43
C TYR A 179 -13.90 15.92 13.68
N LEU A 180 -15.03 15.25 13.91
CA LEU A 180 -15.22 14.22 14.92
C LEU A 180 -15.71 12.93 14.27
N ASN A 181 -15.18 11.80 14.70
CA ASN A 181 -15.65 10.47 14.34
C ASN A 181 -16.19 9.76 15.59
N THR A 182 -17.50 9.90 15.83
CA THR A 182 -18.20 9.22 16.93
C THR A 182 -19.01 8.06 16.36
N SER A 183 -20.34 8.18 16.30
CA SER A 183 -21.22 7.23 15.59
C SER A 183 -21.25 7.50 14.07
N ALA A 184 -20.97 8.74 13.67
CA ALA A 184 -20.82 9.17 12.29
C ALA A 184 -19.78 10.30 12.22
N ILE A 185 -19.20 10.49 11.03
CA ILE A 185 -18.24 11.57 10.80
C ILE A 185 -18.99 12.91 10.74
N LYS A 186 -18.64 13.83 11.64
CA LYS A 186 -19.11 15.22 11.68
C LYS A 186 -17.96 16.14 11.31
N THR A 187 -18.16 17.02 10.34
CA THR A 187 -17.15 18.00 9.91
C THR A 187 -17.68 19.41 10.12
N GLY A 188 -16.90 20.28 10.75
CA GLY A 188 -17.25 21.68 10.98
C GLY A 188 -16.95 22.61 9.80
N PRO A 189 -17.11 23.94 10.00
CA PRO A 189 -16.82 24.93 8.98
C PRO A 189 -15.31 25.00 8.66
N VAL A 190 -14.97 25.66 7.55
CA VAL A 190 -13.57 26.02 7.26
C VAL A 190 -13.07 26.96 8.34
N ILE A 191 -12.03 26.55 9.05
CA ILE A 191 -11.39 27.33 10.12
C ILE A 191 -10.07 27.96 9.65
N ALA A 192 -9.48 27.45 8.56
CA ALA A 192 -8.40 28.12 7.86
C ALA A 192 -8.33 27.68 6.39
N GLU A 193 -7.99 28.59 5.49
CA GLU A 193 -7.69 28.25 4.09
C GLU A 193 -6.58 29.12 3.49
N GLY A 194 -5.93 28.63 2.44
CA GLY A 194 -4.92 29.40 1.72
C GLY A 194 -4.60 28.77 0.38
N GLN A 195 -4.01 29.58 -0.51
CA GLN A 195 -3.60 29.13 -1.83
C GLN A 195 -2.23 29.66 -2.22
N ILE A 196 -1.52 28.89 -3.06
CA ILE A 196 -0.22 29.24 -3.62
C ILE A 196 -0.17 28.89 -5.11
N LYS A 197 0.54 29.72 -5.90
CA LYS A 197 0.88 29.37 -7.29
C LYS A 197 2.05 28.39 -7.29
N LEU A 198 1.85 27.20 -7.83
CA LEU A 198 2.90 26.21 -8.03
C LEU A 198 3.35 26.19 -9.48
N SER A 199 4.67 26.21 -9.71
CA SER A 199 5.25 25.98 -11.03
C SER A 199 5.96 24.64 -11.03
N ILE A 200 5.47 23.69 -11.83
CA ILE A 200 6.05 22.35 -11.97
C ILE A 200 6.99 22.37 -13.18
N PRO A 201 8.31 22.17 -12.96
CA PRO A 201 9.28 22.25 -14.04
C PRO A 201 9.12 21.10 -15.04
N SER A 202 9.36 21.40 -16.32
CA SER A 202 9.49 20.40 -17.37
C SER A 202 10.71 19.51 -17.09
N GLN A 203 10.55 18.19 -17.20
CA GLN A 203 11.68 17.27 -17.12
C GLN A 203 12.16 16.94 -18.53
N ASN A 204 13.48 17.04 -18.76
CA ASN A 204 14.07 16.65 -20.05
C ASN A 204 14.19 15.12 -20.12
N ILE A 205 13.14 14.46 -20.60
CA ILE A 205 13.09 13.01 -20.77
C ILE A 205 13.47 12.63 -22.19
N SER A 206 14.48 11.77 -22.35
CA SER A 206 14.94 11.31 -23.66
C SER A 206 13.99 10.31 -24.31
N GLU A 207 13.99 10.25 -25.64
CA GLU A 207 13.25 9.24 -26.42
C GLU A 207 13.59 7.80 -25.99
N LYS A 208 14.85 7.54 -25.65
CA LYS A 208 15.30 6.23 -25.15
C LYS A 208 14.62 5.81 -23.85
N GLN A 209 14.28 6.76 -22.97
CA GLN A 209 13.63 6.46 -21.69
C GLN A 209 12.13 6.17 -21.84
N ILE A 210 11.50 6.66 -22.91
CA ILE A 210 10.06 6.48 -23.17
C ILE A 210 9.77 5.39 -24.18
N ALA A 211 10.71 5.05 -25.05
CA ALA A 211 10.54 3.99 -26.03
C ALA A 211 10.24 2.63 -25.37
N VAL A 212 9.40 1.83 -26.03
CA VAL A 212 9.17 0.43 -25.64
C VAL A 212 10.44 -0.35 -25.91
N GLN A 213 10.90 -1.11 -24.90
CA GLN A 213 12.15 -1.85 -24.98
C GLN A 213 11.99 -3.07 -25.89
N SER A 214 13.01 -3.32 -26.71
CA SER A 214 13.04 -4.51 -27.57
C SER A 214 13.25 -5.76 -26.74
N ILE A 215 12.39 -6.76 -26.95
CA ILE A 215 12.55 -8.08 -26.34
C ILE A 215 13.81 -8.74 -26.90
N GLN A 216 14.73 -9.08 -26.01
CA GLN A 216 15.98 -9.72 -26.41
C GLN A 216 15.69 -11.18 -26.79
N PRO A 217 16.14 -11.67 -27.96
CA PRO A 217 15.98 -13.07 -28.34
C PRO A 217 16.51 -13.99 -27.23
N SER A 218 15.68 -14.89 -26.73
CA SER A 218 16.06 -15.83 -25.66
C SER A 218 15.42 -17.18 -25.91
N SER A 219 16.15 -18.25 -25.58
CA SER A 219 15.64 -19.63 -25.65
C SER A 219 14.66 -19.96 -24.53
N GLU A 220 14.54 -19.11 -23.50
CA GLU A 220 13.73 -19.38 -22.30
C GLU A 220 12.25 -19.04 -22.50
N TRP A 221 11.93 -18.10 -23.41
CA TRP A 221 10.57 -17.69 -23.71
C TRP A 221 10.34 -17.60 -25.21
N LYS A 222 9.22 -18.16 -25.67
CA LYS A 222 8.71 -17.83 -27.00
C LYS A 222 8.22 -16.38 -26.97
N VAL A 223 8.71 -15.55 -27.89
CA VAL A 223 8.29 -14.15 -28.02
C VAL A 223 6.96 -14.08 -28.76
N SER A 224 6.01 -13.32 -28.23
CA SER A 224 4.72 -13.08 -28.87
C SER A 224 4.88 -12.13 -30.06
N GLN A 225 4.07 -12.34 -31.10
CA GLN A 225 3.95 -11.44 -32.26
C GLN A 225 2.70 -10.56 -32.15
N GLU A 226 1.95 -10.67 -31.06
CA GLU A 226 0.76 -9.85 -30.84
C GLU A 226 1.15 -8.39 -30.69
N LYS A 227 0.31 -7.50 -31.23
CA LYS A 227 0.50 -6.06 -31.10
C LYS A 227 -0.01 -5.59 -29.75
N ILE A 228 0.74 -4.68 -29.14
CA ILE A 228 0.34 -3.91 -27.96
C ILE A 228 0.15 -2.45 -28.34
N ASN A 229 -0.68 -1.71 -27.60
CA ASN A 229 -0.74 -0.26 -27.76
C ASN A 229 0.58 0.36 -27.28
N THR A 230 1.47 0.61 -28.24
CA THR A 230 2.82 1.14 -27.99
C THR A 230 2.75 2.51 -27.34
N GLU A 231 1.80 3.36 -27.74
CA GLU A 231 1.66 4.71 -27.18
C GLU A 231 1.25 4.67 -25.70
N THR A 232 0.38 3.73 -25.30
CA THR A 232 0.05 3.53 -23.88
C THR A 232 1.28 3.12 -23.07
N ILE A 233 2.11 2.21 -23.58
CA ILE A 233 3.34 1.81 -22.88
C ILE A 233 4.37 2.95 -22.86
N ARG A 234 4.51 3.71 -23.94
CA ARG A 234 5.37 4.90 -23.97
C ARG A 234 4.98 5.93 -22.92
N ASN A 235 3.67 6.15 -22.74
CA ASN A 235 3.16 7.03 -21.69
C ASN A 235 3.45 6.49 -20.29
N LEU A 236 3.34 5.17 -20.07
CA LEU A 236 3.77 4.56 -18.81
C LEU A 236 5.27 4.77 -18.55
N ASN A 237 6.12 4.51 -19.55
CA ASN A 237 7.56 4.69 -19.47
C ASN A 237 7.92 6.17 -19.19
N LYS A 238 7.22 7.12 -19.82
CA LYS A 238 7.33 8.55 -19.52
C LYS A 238 7.00 8.86 -18.07
N LYS A 239 5.89 8.36 -17.53
CA LYS A 239 5.53 8.54 -16.11
C LYS A 239 6.57 7.94 -15.16
N ILE A 240 7.20 6.82 -15.51
CA ILE A 240 8.31 6.27 -14.72
C ILE A 240 9.55 7.17 -14.80
N ALA A 241 9.93 7.63 -16.00
CA ALA A 241 11.08 8.49 -16.21
C ALA A 241 10.94 9.87 -15.52
N GLU A 242 9.71 10.38 -15.43
CA GLU A 242 9.36 11.60 -14.71
C GLU A 242 9.29 11.41 -13.18
N ASN A 243 9.60 10.22 -12.66
CA ASN A 243 9.42 9.84 -11.26
C ASN A 243 7.97 10.02 -10.76
N ARG A 244 6.98 9.76 -11.62
CA ARG A 244 5.57 9.76 -11.22
C ARG A 244 5.10 8.36 -10.82
N PHE A 245 5.69 7.35 -11.46
CA PHE A 245 5.75 5.99 -10.93
C PHE A 245 7.19 5.70 -10.50
N LYS A 246 7.39 5.49 -9.21
CA LYS A 246 8.70 5.57 -8.57
C LYS A 246 9.28 4.21 -8.25
N ASN A 247 10.60 4.11 -8.41
CA ASN A 247 11.40 2.97 -8.01
C ASN A 247 10.95 1.65 -8.67
N ILE A 248 10.26 1.71 -9.81
CA ILE A 248 9.95 0.53 -10.62
C ILE A 248 11.25 0.00 -11.19
N THR A 249 11.51 -1.31 -11.11
CA THR A 249 12.75 -1.91 -11.61
C THR A 249 12.54 -2.81 -12.82
N GLY A 250 11.35 -3.40 -12.95
CA GLY A 250 11.00 -4.10 -14.18
C GLY A 250 9.53 -4.50 -14.27
N ILE A 251 9.06 -4.61 -15.51
CA ILE A 251 7.71 -5.02 -15.89
C ILE A 251 7.82 -6.11 -16.94
N VAL A 252 7.12 -7.22 -16.75
CA VAL A 252 7.00 -8.30 -17.73
C VAL A 252 5.54 -8.64 -17.94
N ILE A 253 5.13 -8.80 -19.19
CA ILE A 253 3.82 -9.34 -19.55
C ILE A 253 4.02 -10.63 -20.34
N VAL A 254 3.39 -11.70 -19.88
CA VAL A 254 3.24 -12.95 -20.60
C VAL A 254 1.77 -13.10 -20.99
N LYS A 255 1.51 -13.34 -22.26
CA LYS A 255 0.16 -13.59 -22.79
C LYS A 255 0.17 -14.87 -23.59
N ASP A 256 -0.80 -15.75 -23.34
CA ASP A 256 -0.93 -17.05 -24.00
C ASP A 256 0.37 -17.89 -23.93
N GLY A 257 1.05 -17.80 -22.79
CA GLY A 257 2.32 -18.51 -22.53
C GLY A 257 3.53 -17.97 -23.31
N LYS A 258 3.42 -16.80 -23.96
CA LYS A 258 4.48 -16.14 -24.72
C LYS A 258 4.83 -14.78 -24.11
N LEU A 259 6.12 -14.43 -24.12
CA LEU A 259 6.60 -13.14 -23.64
C LEU A 259 6.15 -12.04 -24.61
N LEU A 260 5.36 -11.09 -24.12
CA LEU A 260 4.78 -10.00 -24.90
C LEU A 260 5.43 -8.65 -24.62
N LEU A 261 5.91 -8.43 -23.40
CA LEU A 261 6.58 -7.20 -23.00
C LEU A 261 7.66 -7.53 -21.94
N GLU A 262 8.83 -6.93 -22.08
CA GLU A 262 9.82 -6.81 -21.00
C GLU A 262 10.36 -5.37 -20.96
N GLU A 263 10.28 -4.74 -19.80
CA GLU A 263 10.75 -3.37 -19.57
C GLU A 263 11.58 -3.34 -18.29
N TYR A 264 12.70 -2.63 -18.31
CA TYR A 264 13.61 -2.47 -17.17
C TYR A 264 13.93 -1.00 -16.92
N PHE A 265 13.96 -0.60 -15.65
CA PHE A 265 14.07 0.80 -15.25
C PHE A 265 15.02 0.97 -14.06
N ASN A 266 15.37 2.23 -13.75
CA ASN A 266 16.08 2.61 -12.53
C ASN A 266 17.38 1.81 -12.28
N GLY A 267 18.17 1.60 -13.34
CA GLY A 267 19.46 0.89 -13.30
C GLY A 267 19.35 -0.63 -13.24
N SER A 268 18.14 -1.19 -13.22
CA SER A 268 17.89 -2.62 -13.35
C SER A 268 17.97 -3.06 -14.80
N GLY A 269 18.38 -4.30 -15.04
CA GLY A 269 18.39 -4.94 -16.35
C GLY A 269 17.80 -6.35 -16.30
N ARG A 270 17.82 -7.02 -17.45
CA ARG A 270 17.22 -8.35 -17.66
C ARG A 270 17.67 -9.41 -16.65
N ASP A 271 18.97 -9.41 -16.34
CA ASP A 271 19.60 -10.38 -15.45
C ASP A 271 19.71 -9.91 -13.99
N SER A 272 19.19 -8.72 -13.66
CA SER A 272 19.20 -8.19 -12.31
C SER A 272 18.28 -9.00 -11.40
N LEU A 273 18.82 -9.45 -10.27
CA LEU A 273 18.04 -10.12 -9.23
C LEU A 273 17.24 -9.09 -8.43
N GLN A 274 15.92 -9.28 -8.34
CA GLN A 274 15.02 -8.38 -7.63
C GLN A 274 14.67 -8.94 -6.26
N ASP A 275 14.81 -8.15 -5.20
CA ASP A 275 14.28 -8.50 -3.88
C ASP A 275 12.80 -8.12 -3.80
N THR A 276 11.93 -9.11 -3.98
CA THR A 276 10.49 -8.91 -4.04
C THR A 276 9.80 -9.10 -2.69
N ARG A 277 10.55 -9.19 -1.59
CA ARG A 277 10.02 -9.36 -0.22
C ARG A 277 9.00 -10.50 -0.17
N SER A 278 7.78 -10.24 0.31
CA SER A 278 6.75 -11.26 0.55
C SER A 278 6.21 -12.00 -0.67
N VAL A 279 6.59 -11.63 -1.90
CA VAL A 279 6.31 -12.46 -3.10
C VAL A 279 6.83 -13.89 -2.91
N GLY A 280 7.94 -14.07 -2.18
CA GLY A 280 8.50 -15.40 -1.86
C GLY A 280 7.53 -16.34 -1.13
N LYS A 281 6.53 -15.83 -0.39
CA LYS A 281 5.56 -16.65 0.35
C LYS A 281 4.76 -17.56 -0.57
N SER A 282 4.39 -17.10 -1.76
CA SER A 282 3.65 -17.93 -2.72
C SER A 282 4.45 -19.15 -3.21
N PHE A 283 5.79 -19.09 -3.21
CA PHE A 283 6.64 -20.25 -3.50
C PHE A 283 6.54 -21.31 -2.40
N SER A 284 6.25 -20.93 -1.16
CA SER A 284 5.94 -21.87 -0.07
C SER A 284 4.72 -22.71 -0.41
N SER A 285 3.65 -22.08 -0.90
CA SER A 285 2.44 -22.78 -1.32
C SER A 285 2.73 -23.79 -2.43
N ALA A 286 3.52 -23.40 -3.43
CA ALA A 286 3.94 -24.31 -4.48
C ALA A 286 4.72 -25.51 -3.92
N LEU A 287 5.76 -25.28 -3.11
CA LEU A 287 6.59 -26.34 -2.55
C LEU A 287 5.80 -27.28 -1.63
N THR A 288 4.83 -26.76 -0.86
CA THR A 288 3.88 -27.59 -0.09
C THR A 288 3.05 -28.48 -1.01
N GLY A 289 2.52 -27.93 -2.12
CA GLY A 289 1.76 -28.71 -3.09
C GLY A 289 2.58 -29.82 -3.77
N ILE A 290 3.85 -29.54 -4.08
CA ILE A 290 4.77 -30.55 -4.62
C ILE A 290 5.05 -31.63 -3.57
N ALA A 291 5.34 -31.25 -2.32
CA ALA A 291 5.59 -32.21 -1.25
C ALA A 291 4.38 -33.11 -0.96
N ILE A 292 3.15 -32.59 -1.06
CA ILE A 292 1.92 -33.38 -0.97
C ILE A 292 1.80 -34.35 -2.15
N LYS A 293 2.01 -33.85 -3.37
CA LYS A 293 1.97 -34.67 -4.60
C LYS A 293 2.97 -35.83 -4.56
N GLU A 294 4.15 -35.61 -3.97
CA GLU A 294 5.19 -36.64 -3.84
C GLU A 294 5.08 -37.50 -2.57
N GLY A 295 4.07 -37.25 -1.72
CA GLY A 295 3.79 -38.05 -0.53
C GLY A 295 4.67 -37.75 0.69
N TYR A 296 5.51 -36.70 0.64
CA TYR A 296 6.29 -36.24 1.81
C TYR A 296 5.41 -35.53 2.85
N LEU A 297 4.30 -34.94 2.40
CA LEU A 297 3.20 -34.50 3.25
C LEU A 297 1.94 -35.29 2.87
N LYS A 298 1.19 -35.77 3.87
CA LYS A 298 -0.05 -36.53 3.68
C LYS A 298 -1.17 -35.63 3.12
N SER A 299 -1.30 -34.41 3.64
CA SER A 299 -2.25 -33.38 3.17
C SER A 299 -2.01 -32.04 3.87
N GLU A 300 -2.66 -30.98 3.39
CA GLU A 300 -2.68 -29.68 4.07
C GLU A 300 -3.44 -29.69 5.42
N ASN A 301 -4.17 -30.76 5.74
CA ASN A 301 -4.91 -30.91 7.00
C ASN A 301 -4.06 -31.51 8.13
N GLN A 302 -2.80 -31.88 7.84
CA GLN A 302 -1.87 -32.27 8.89
C GLN A 302 -1.68 -31.12 9.88
N LYS A 303 -1.53 -31.52 11.14
CA LYS A 303 -1.54 -30.62 12.29
C LYS A 303 -0.13 -30.38 12.80
N LEU A 304 0.11 -29.29 13.51
CA LEU A 304 1.42 -28.99 14.07
C LEU A 304 1.94 -30.09 15.01
N LYS A 305 1.05 -30.74 15.76
CA LYS A 305 1.42 -31.88 16.61
C LYS A 305 2.01 -33.08 15.85
N ASP A 306 1.78 -33.16 14.54
CA ASP A 306 2.34 -34.22 13.70
C ASP A 306 3.83 -33.99 13.40
N PHE A 307 4.34 -32.77 13.66
CA PHE A 307 5.71 -32.34 13.33
C PHE A 307 6.52 -31.88 14.55
N TYR A 308 5.85 -31.48 15.64
CA TYR A 308 6.49 -30.91 16.82
C TYR A 308 5.92 -31.50 18.12
N ASN A 309 6.80 -31.71 19.11
CA ASN A 309 6.38 -31.92 20.49
C ASN A 309 6.04 -30.56 21.13
N LEU A 310 4.81 -30.09 20.92
CA LEU A 310 4.40 -28.72 21.29
C LEU A 310 4.44 -28.41 22.79
N LYS A 311 4.48 -29.44 23.65
CA LYS A 311 4.62 -29.27 25.10
C LYS A 311 5.97 -28.69 25.53
N GLN A 312 6.97 -28.67 24.65
CA GLN A 312 8.30 -28.12 24.91
C GLN A 312 8.37 -26.60 24.72
N PHE A 313 7.35 -25.99 24.10
CA PHE A 313 7.30 -24.56 23.81
C PHE A 313 6.45 -23.82 24.84
N LYS A 314 6.70 -22.52 24.99
CA LYS A 314 5.90 -21.65 25.86
C LYS A 314 4.47 -21.55 25.36
N ASN A 315 3.56 -21.18 26.27
CA ASN A 315 2.14 -20.98 25.97
C ASN A 315 1.52 -22.19 25.26
N TYR A 316 1.88 -23.41 25.69
CA TYR A 316 1.30 -24.63 25.16
C TYR A 316 -0.22 -24.64 25.34
N SER A 317 -0.95 -25.09 24.32
CA SER A 317 -2.38 -25.34 24.38
C SER A 317 -2.79 -26.44 23.41
N THR A 318 -3.91 -27.12 23.69
CA THR A 318 -4.50 -28.11 22.77
C THR A 318 -4.99 -27.47 21.47
N GLN A 319 -5.34 -26.18 21.48
CA GLN A 319 -5.67 -25.42 20.28
C GLN A 319 -4.44 -25.31 19.35
N LYS A 320 -3.26 -25.02 19.89
CA LYS A 320 -2.00 -24.96 19.13
C LYS A 320 -1.67 -26.29 18.44
N GLU A 321 -1.93 -27.40 19.11
CA GLU A 321 -1.78 -28.74 18.52
C GLU A 321 -2.65 -28.97 17.28
N ASN A 322 -3.77 -28.26 17.17
CA ASN A 322 -4.73 -28.41 16.08
C ASN A 322 -4.54 -27.41 14.93
N VAL A 323 -3.56 -26.52 15.01
CA VAL A 323 -3.17 -25.66 13.88
C VAL A 323 -2.74 -26.55 12.72
N THR A 324 -3.27 -26.27 11.53
CA THR A 324 -3.03 -27.07 10.32
C THR A 324 -2.08 -26.36 9.37
N ILE A 325 -1.45 -27.10 8.46
CA ILE A 325 -0.69 -26.51 7.34
C ILE A 325 -1.61 -25.57 6.54
N LYS A 326 -2.86 -25.99 6.28
CA LYS A 326 -3.88 -25.17 5.60
C LYS A 326 -4.06 -23.82 6.28
N SER A 327 -4.23 -23.79 7.59
CA SER A 327 -4.43 -22.55 8.33
C SER A 327 -3.20 -21.66 8.38
N LEU A 328 -1.99 -22.21 8.24
CA LEU A 328 -0.77 -21.40 8.01
C LEU A 328 -0.76 -20.80 6.59
N LEU A 329 -1.08 -21.61 5.57
CA LEU A 329 -1.13 -21.15 4.17
C LEU A 329 -2.21 -20.08 3.94
N THR A 330 -3.32 -20.13 4.65
CA THR A 330 -4.42 -19.16 4.54
C THR A 330 -4.28 -17.98 5.51
N MET A 331 -3.19 -17.89 6.28
CA MET A 331 -2.98 -16.83 7.29
C MET A 331 -4.14 -16.76 8.31
N SER A 332 -4.58 -17.91 8.81
CA SER A 332 -5.69 -18.04 9.76
C SER A 332 -5.42 -19.08 10.84
N SER A 333 -4.17 -19.13 11.30
CA SER A 333 -3.68 -20.12 12.25
C SER A 333 -4.17 -19.89 13.68
N GLY A 334 -4.64 -18.67 14.01
CA GLY A 334 -5.13 -18.32 15.34
C GLY A 334 -4.05 -18.03 16.38
N PHE A 335 -2.77 -18.02 15.99
CA PHE A 335 -1.69 -17.47 16.83
C PHE A 335 -1.90 -15.98 17.09
N GLU A 336 -1.42 -15.49 18.24
CA GLU A 336 -1.31 -14.05 18.53
C GLU A 336 -0.19 -13.44 17.66
N GLY A 337 -0.50 -13.24 16.38
CA GLY A 337 0.42 -12.72 15.40
C GLY A 337 -0.30 -11.94 14.31
N ASN A 338 0.11 -10.68 14.14
CA ASN A 338 -0.40 -9.79 13.13
C ASN A 338 0.70 -8.79 12.73
N ASP A 339 1.22 -8.91 11.51
CA ASP A 339 2.27 -8.01 11.00
C ASP A 339 1.76 -6.58 10.76
N GLU A 340 0.43 -6.40 10.65
CA GLU A 340 -0.21 -5.09 10.49
C GLU A 340 -0.42 -4.36 11.84
N ASN A 341 -0.20 -5.05 12.97
CA ASN A 341 -0.28 -4.49 14.31
C ASN A 341 1.10 -4.50 14.98
N SER A 342 1.71 -3.33 15.18
CA SER A 342 3.03 -3.20 15.81
C SER A 342 3.08 -3.72 17.26
N GLU A 343 1.94 -3.69 17.95
CA GLU A 343 1.81 -4.16 19.33
C GLU A 343 1.57 -5.66 19.44
N SER A 344 1.34 -6.36 18.31
CA SER A 344 1.14 -7.81 18.34
C SER A 344 2.44 -8.51 18.73
N ALA A 345 2.37 -9.41 19.71
CA ALA A 345 3.53 -10.18 20.16
C ALA A 345 4.19 -10.94 19.00
N GLY A 346 3.38 -11.47 18.07
CA GLY A 346 3.84 -12.20 16.89
C GLY A 346 4.14 -11.35 15.66
N ASN A 347 4.18 -10.01 15.76
CA ASN A 347 4.61 -9.14 14.67
C ASN A 347 6.01 -9.54 14.17
N GLU A 348 6.22 -9.58 12.85
CA GLU A 348 7.49 -10.00 12.26
C GLU A 348 8.72 -9.22 12.74
N GLU A 349 8.58 -7.94 13.09
CA GLU A 349 9.69 -7.13 13.60
C GLU A 349 10.19 -7.60 14.98
N ASN A 350 9.33 -8.27 15.76
CA ASN A 350 9.73 -8.92 17.02
C ASN A 350 10.43 -10.27 16.76
N MET A 351 10.17 -10.91 15.62
CA MET A 351 10.78 -12.19 15.24
C MET A 351 12.21 -12.01 14.73
N TYR A 352 12.44 -11.03 13.85
CA TYR A 352 13.72 -10.84 13.16
C TYR A 352 14.96 -10.79 14.07
N PRO A 353 14.97 -10.13 15.24
CA PRO A 353 16.14 -10.09 16.12
C PRO A 353 16.38 -11.39 16.91
N THR A 354 15.49 -12.38 16.85
CA THR A 354 15.61 -13.61 17.63
C THR A 354 16.54 -14.64 16.97
N GLU A 355 17.20 -15.47 17.78
CA GLU A 355 18.09 -16.54 17.30
C GLU A 355 17.34 -17.75 16.72
N ASN A 356 16.04 -17.91 17.07
CA ASN A 356 15.23 -19.00 16.58
C ASN A 356 13.81 -18.56 16.21
N TRP A 357 13.59 -18.36 14.91
CA TRP A 357 12.30 -17.91 14.37
C TRP A 357 11.21 -18.96 14.52
N VAL A 358 11.54 -20.26 14.46
CA VAL A 358 10.56 -21.34 14.69
C VAL A 358 10.16 -21.39 16.16
N ASN A 359 11.12 -21.29 17.08
CA ASN A 359 10.82 -21.23 18.52
C ASN A 359 10.03 -19.98 18.85
N PHE A 360 10.41 -18.81 18.30
CA PHE A 360 9.64 -17.57 18.45
C PHE A 360 8.17 -17.81 18.10
N THR A 361 7.89 -18.34 16.91
CA THR A 361 6.50 -18.60 16.47
C THR A 361 5.79 -19.60 17.38
N LEU A 362 6.43 -20.72 17.73
CA LEU A 362 5.80 -21.78 18.52
C LEU A 362 5.63 -21.40 20.00
N ASP A 363 6.40 -20.44 20.51
CA ASP A 363 6.27 -19.88 21.86
C ASP A 363 5.13 -18.86 21.98
N LEU A 364 4.61 -18.33 20.88
CA LEU A 364 3.50 -17.37 20.91
C LEU A 364 2.21 -17.97 21.52
N PRO A 365 1.40 -17.19 22.24
CA PRO A 365 0.09 -17.63 22.68
C PRO A 365 -0.87 -17.81 21.49
N MET A 366 -1.95 -18.55 21.73
CA MET A 366 -3.10 -18.61 20.82
C MET A 366 -4.08 -17.50 21.20
N THR A 367 -4.78 -16.98 20.19
CA THR A 367 -5.93 -16.08 20.38
C THR A 367 -7.21 -16.87 20.60
N GLU A 368 -8.27 -16.16 20.99
CA GLU A 368 -9.64 -16.68 21.07
C GLU A 368 -10.23 -17.02 19.68
N ASN A 369 -9.52 -16.68 18.59
CA ASN A 369 -10.01 -16.87 17.23
C ASN A 369 -10.10 -18.36 16.84
N THR A 370 -11.06 -18.67 15.98
CA THR A 370 -11.21 -20.02 15.43
C THR A 370 -10.22 -20.24 14.29
N ILE A 371 -9.42 -21.31 14.41
CA ILE A 371 -8.46 -21.73 13.38
C ILE A 371 -9.20 -21.92 12.04
N GLY A 372 -8.68 -21.29 10.98
CA GLY A 372 -9.24 -21.36 9.64
C GLY A 372 -10.38 -20.36 9.37
N LYS A 373 -10.83 -19.58 10.35
CA LYS A 373 -11.97 -18.64 10.20
C LYS A 373 -11.57 -17.18 10.20
N ASN A 374 -10.61 -16.79 11.05
CA ASN A 374 -10.16 -15.40 11.16
C ASN A 374 -8.84 -15.22 10.41
N TRP A 375 -8.79 -14.25 9.50
CA TRP A 375 -7.57 -13.92 8.77
C TRP A 375 -6.74 -12.90 9.54
N SER A 376 -5.42 -13.11 9.60
CA SER A 376 -4.43 -12.16 10.12
C SER A 376 -3.11 -12.41 9.40
N TYR A 377 -2.57 -11.39 8.72
CA TYR A 377 -1.31 -11.55 7.99
C TYR A 377 -0.16 -11.84 8.97
N PHE A 378 0.42 -13.03 8.86
CA PHE A 378 1.32 -13.57 9.87
C PHE A 378 2.54 -14.26 9.26
N THR A 379 3.62 -13.50 9.07
CA THR A 379 4.86 -13.98 8.43
C THR A 379 5.53 -15.09 9.22
N ALA A 380 5.52 -15.03 10.56
CA ALA A 380 6.15 -16.03 11.41
C ALA A 380 5.51 -17.43 11.26
N GLY A 381 4.22 -17.51 10.91
CA GLY A 381 3.55 -18.76 10.55
C GLY A 381 4.05 -19.40 9.25
N VAL A 382 4.48 -18.58 8.29
CA VAL A 382 5.09 -19.08 7.04
C VAL A 382 6.49 -19.64 7.29
N VAL A 383 7.23 -19.09 8.27
CA VAL A 383 8.51 -19.67 8.70
C VAL A 383 8.33 -21.10 9.20
N VAL A 384 7.30 -21.36 10.02
CA VAL A 384 6.96 -22.72 10.48
C VAL A 384 6.61 -23.64 9.30
N THR A 385 5.89 -23.14 8.30
CA THR A 385 5.61 -23.93 7.08
C THR A 385 6.91 -24.32 6.35
N GLY A 386 7.90 -23.42 6.28
CA GLY A 386 9.22 -23.73 5.73
C GLY A 386 10.01 -24.75 6.52
N ASP A 387 9.98 -24.67 7.85
CA ASP A 387 10.64 -25.65 8.72
C ASP A 387 9.99 -27.04 8.63
N ILE A 388 8.66 -27.12 8.56
CA ILE A 388 7.94 -28.38 8.29
C ILE A 388 8.40 -28.99 6.97
N LEU A 389 8.49 -28.18 5.90
CA LEU A 389 8.96 -28.67 4.60
C LEU A 389 10.40 -29.16 4.68
N ASP A 390 11.31 -28.39 5.28
CA ASP A 390 12.73 -28.78 5.39
C ASP A 390 12.93 -30.12 6.12
N LYS A 391 12.12 -30.38 7.16
CA LYS A 391 12.15 -31.63 7.93
C LYS A 391 11.58 -32.84 7.20
N THR A 392 10.62 -32.61 6.30
CA THR A 392 9.82 -33.68 5.68
C THR A 392 10.34 -34.10 4.31
N VAL A 393 10.97 -33.18 3.58
CA VAL A 393 11.46 -33.44 2.23
C VAL A 393 12.90 -33.97 2.25
N PRO A 394 13.29 -34.83 1.29
CA PRO A 394 14.63 -35.39 1.25
C PRO A 394 15.67 -34.32 0.97
N GLN A 395 16.81 -34.41 1.67
CA GLN A 395 17.97 -33.53 1.50
C GLN A 395 17.69 -32.03 1.78
N GLY A 396 16.62 -31.73 2.51
CA GLY A 396 16.26 -30.39 2.96
C GLY A 396 15.63 -29.50 1.88
N LEU A 397 15.00 -28.41 2.33
CA LEU A 397 14.15 -27.53 1.54
C LEU A 397 14.92 -26.88 0.38
N LYS A 398 16.18 -26.49 0.59
CA LYS A 398 17.00 -25.82 -0.44
C LYS A 398 17.16 -26.70 -1.68
N ASN A 399 17.60 -27.94 -1.48
CA ASN A 399 17.84 -28.90 -2.56
C ASN A 399 16.52 -29.36 -3.18
N TYR A 400 15.49 -29.52 -2.35
CA TYR A 400 14.16 -29.89 -2.82
C TYR A 400 13.57 -28.81 -3.75
N ALA A 401 13.63 -27.54 -3.36
CA ALA A 401 13.13 -26.43 -4.16
C ALA A 401 13.89 -26.28 -5.48
N ASP A 402 15.22 -26.42 -5.46
CA ASP A 402 16.04 -26.44 -6.67
C ASP A 402 15.59 -27.54 -7.63
N LYS A 403 15.58 -28.80 -7.16
CA LYS A 403 15.31 -29.97 -7.99
C LYS A 403 13.87 -30.05 -8.50
N LYS A 404 12.90 -29.60 -7.69
CA LYS A 404 11.48 -29.85 -7.96
C LYS A 404 10.72 -28.64 -8.48
N LEU A 405 11.23 -27.43 -8.29
CA LEU A 405 10.57 -26.20 -8.75
C LEU A 405 11.48 -25.37 -9.65
N PHE A 406 12.64 -24.93 -9.16
CA PHE A 406 13.47 -23.97 -9.90
C PHE A 406 14.10 -24.58 -11.15
N HIS A 407 14.80 -25.70 -11.03
CA HIS A 407 15.45 -26.37 -12.15
C HIS A 407 14.44 -26.82 -13.23
N PRO A 408 13.28 -27.42 -12.92
CA PRO A 408 12.26 -27.73 -13.93
C PRO A 408 11.71 -26.50 -14.66
N LEU A 409 11.68 -25.34 -14.01
CA LEU A 409 11.31 -24.06 -14.63
C LEU A 409 12.48 -23.45 -15.43
N GLY A 410 13.71 -23.96 -15.30
CA GLY A 410 14.91 -23.35 -15.90
C GLY A 410 15.34 -22.08 -15.16
N ILE A 411 15.09 -22.02 -13.85
CA ILE A 411 15.55 -20.94 -12.96
C ILE A 411 16.86 -21.41 -12.33
N THR A 412 17.98 -20.81 -12.74
CA THR A 412 19.33 -21.24 -12.33
C THR A 412 20.07 -20.22 -11.49
N ASN A 413 19.62 -18.97 -11.46
CA ASN A 413 20.24 -17.90 -10.68
C ASN A 413 19.20 -17.27 -9.74
N TYR A 414 19.23 -17.70 -8.48
CA TYR A 414 18.39 -17.15 -7.43
C TYR A 414 19.17 -17.07 -6.12
N LYS A 415 18.76 -16.15 -5.25
CA LYS A 415 19.30 -16.02 -3.89
C LYS A 415 18.17 -16.09 -2.89
N TRP A 416 18.41 -16.82 -1.81
CA TRP A 416 17.46 -16.97 -0.73
C TRP A 416 17.96 -16.26 0.51
N GLN A 417 17.07 -15.55 1.20
CA GLN A 417 17.26 -15.22 2.61
C GLN A 417 17.20 -16.50 3.45
N PHE A 418 18.09 -16.62 4.43
CA PHE A 418 18.10 -17.73 5.37
C PHE A 418 17.59 -17.27 6.74
N THR A 419 16.91 -18.16 7.45
CA THR A 419 16.63 -18.00 8.88
C THR A 419 17.94 -18.11 9.69
N PRO A 420 17.98 -17.65 10.94
CA PRO A 420 19.17 -17.83 11.79
C PRO A 420 19.56 -19.32 11.98
N GLN A 421 18.61 -20.24 11.82
CA GLN A 421 18.82 -21.70 11.85
C GLN A 421 19.43 -22.24 10.54
N GLN A 422 19.89 -21.36 9.64
CA GLN A 422 20.48 -21.67 8.34
C GLN A 422 19.53 -22.45 7.42
N LYS A 423 18.23 -22.22 7.56
CA LYS A 423 17.20 -22.78 6.66
C LYS A 423 16.70 -21.72 5.69
N PRO A 424 16.36 -22.08 4.45
CA PRO A 424 15.82 -21.10 3.52
C PRO A 424 14.48 -20.53 4.03
N SER A 425 14.34 -19.19 4.04
CA SER A 425 13.14 -18.52 4.56
C SER A 425 12.04 -18.44 3.50
N LEU A 426 10.97 -19.20 3.66
CA LEU A 426 9.79 -19.09 2.81
C LEU A 426 8.93 -17.85 3.11
N ALA A 427 9.27 -17.08 4.14
CA ALA A 427 8.54 -15.89 4.55
C ALA A 427 8.79 -14.67 3.64
N GLY A 428 9.83 -14.68 2.81
CA GLY A 428 10.13 -13.59 1.87
C GLY A 428 11.61 -13.51 1.49
N GLY A 429 11.97 -12.48 0.75
CA GLY A 429 13.38 -12.17 0.42
C GLY A 429 14.01 -13.09 -0.63
N LEU A 430 13.20 -13.89 -1.33
CA LEU A 430 13.63 -14.65 -2.50
C LEU A 430 13.94 -13.67 -3.64
N ARG A 431 15.16 -13.77 -4.17
CA ARG A 431 15.65 -12.90 -5.25
C ARG A 431 15.89 -13.70 -6.52
N MET A 432 15.26 -13.29 -7.62
CA MET A 432 15.46 -13.87 -8.95
C MET A 432 15.23 -12.80 -10.02
N LYS A 433 15.42 -13.16 -11.31
CA LYS A 433 15.14 -12.27 -12.43
C LYS A 433 13.62 -12.03 -12.57
N VAL A 434 13.23 -10.90 -13.13
CA VAL A 434 11.80 -10.58 -13.38
C VAL A 434 11.14 -11.66 -14.28
N LEU A 435 11.88 -12.15 -15.27
CA LEU A 435 11.43 -13.24 -16.15
C LEU A 435 11.26 -14.58 -15.42
N ASP A 436 12.05 -14.84 -14.37
CA ASP A 436 11.92 -16.08 -13.58
C ASP A 436 10.68 -16.06 -12.70
N PHE A 437 10.33 -14.90 -12.15
CA PHE A 437 9.03 -14.70 -11.50
C PHE A 437 7.87 -14.91 -12.49
N ALA A 438 8.04 -14.52 -13.75
CA ALA A 438 7.02 -14.77 -14.78
C ALA A 438 6.84 -16.26 -15.08
N LYS A 439 7.91 -17.07 -15.02
CA LYS A 439 7.83 -18.54 -15.17
C LYS A 439 6.99 -19.15 -14.04
N PHE A 440 7.17 -18.68 -12.81
CA PHE A 440 6.35 -19.09 -11.66
C PHE A 440 4.87 -18.70 -11.84
N GLY A 441 4.59 -17.46 -12.25
CA GLY A 441 3.21 -17.02 -12.52
C GLY A 441 2.56 -17.84 -13.64
N GLN A 442 3.30 -18.11 -14.71
CA GLN A 442 2.82 -18.90 -15.84
C GLN A 442 2.62 -20.38 -15.50
N LEU A 443 3.40 -20.96 -14.58
CA LEU A 443 3.16 -22.31 -14.05
C LEU A 443 1.76 -22.42 -13.45
N TYR A 444 1.37 -21.47 -12.59
CA TYR A 444 0.02 -21.41 -12.02
C TYR A 444 -1.03 -21.13 -13.09
N LYS A 445 -0.75 -20.21 -14.03
CA LYS A 445 -1.66 -19.93 -15.14
C LYS A 445 -1.94 -21.18 -16.00
N ASN A 446 -0.95 -22.05 -16.14
CA ASN A 446 -1.03 -23.33 -16.84
C ASN A 446 -1.54 -24.48 -15.95
N ASN A 447 -2.19 -24.20 -14.82
CA ASN A 447 -2.71 -25.22 -13.90
C ASN A 447 -1.64 -26.21 -13.41
N GLY A 448 -0.41 -25.73 -13.22
CA GLY A 448 0.70 -26.52 -12.69
C GLY A 448 1.52 -27.27 -13.75
N ILE A 449 1.29 -27.01 -15.04
CA ILE A 449 2.03 -27.62 -16.15
C ILE A 449 3.08 -26.65 -16.70
N TRP A 450 4.32 -27.13 -16.83
CA TRP A 450 5.41 -26.40 -17.48
C TRP A 450 6.10 -27.31 -18.49
N ASN A 451 6.23 -26.86 -19.74
CA ASN A 451 6.83 -27.63 -20.85
C ASN A 451 6.31 -29.08 -20.94
N GLY A 452 4.99 -29.26 -20.81
CA GLY A 452 4.32 -30.57 -20.85
C GLY A 452 4.49 -31.43 -19.60
N LYS A 453 5.26 -30.99 -18.60
CA LYS A 453 5.43 -31.70 -17.33
C LYS A 453 4.54 -31.11 -16.25
N THR A 454 3.79 -31.95 -15.55
CA THR A 454 3.03 -31.57 -14.36
C THR A 454 4.00 -31.37 -13.20
N ILE A 455 4.24 -30.12 -12.81
CA ILE A 455 5.01 -29.77 -11.61
C ILE A 455 4.05 -29.76 -10.41
N LEU A 456 2.97 -28.97 -10.48
CA LEU A 456 1.91 -28.89 -9.47
C LEU A 456 0.65 -29.61 -9.94
N ASN A 457 -0.09 -30.22 -9.01
CA ASN A 457 -1.41 -30.76 -9.34
C ASN A 457 -2.40 -29.63 -9.61
N LYS A 458 -3.24 -29.78 -10.64
CA LYS A 458 -4.30 -28.82 -10.98
C LYS A 458 -5.22 -28.50 -9.79
N ASP A 459 -5.55 -29.49 -8.98
CA ASP A 459 -6.37 -29.30 -7.78
C ASP A 459 -5.67 -28.44 -6.71
N TRP A 460 -4.33 -28.53 -6.60
CA TRP A 460 -3.56 -27.67 -5.71
C TRP A 460 -3.57 -26.22 -6.19
N VAL A 461 -3.45 -26.00 -7.50
CA VAL A 461 -3.58 -24.66 -8.10
C VAL A 461 -4.97 -24.09 -7.82
N LYS A 462 -6.04 -24.89 -8.02
CA LYS A 462 -7.42 -24.48 -7.72
C LYS A 462 -7.60 -24.12 -6.23
N LYS A 463 -7.08 -24.93 -5.31
CA LYS A 463 -7.11 -24.61 -3.87
C LYS A 463 -6.34 -23.32 -3.56
N SER A 464 -5.18 -23.14 -4.18
CA SER A 464 -4.37 -21.93 -4.01
C SER A 464 -5.10 -20.66 -4.47
N PHE A 465 -5.96 -20.77 -5.48
CA PHE A 465 -6.80 -19.70 -6.03
C PHE A 465 -8.25 -19.76 -5.52
N THR A 466 -8.47 -20.28 -4.31
CA THR A 466 -9.76 -20.19 -3.61
C THR A 466 -9.74 -19.02 -2.64
N ASN A 467 -10.75 -18.15 -2.66
CA ASN A 467 -10.93 -17.20 -1.55
C ASN A 467 -11.53 -17.91 -0.34
N TYR A 468 -10.76 -18.06 0.73
CA TYR A 468 -11.22 -18.71 1.97
C TYR A 468 -11.95 -17.77 2.94
N PHE A 469 -11.99 -16.47 2.64
CA PHE A 469 -12.62 -15.44 3.49
C PHE A 469 -13.59 -14.56 2.69
N PRO A 470 -14.61 -15.14 2.02
CA PRO A 470 -15.54 -14.38 1.17
C PRO A 470 -16.42 -13.40 1.95
N ASP A 471 -16.67 -13.67 3.24
CA ASP A 471 -17.58 -12.89 4.07
C ASP A 471 -16.88 -11.73 4.80
N HIS A 472 -15.56 -11.58 4.64
CA HIS A 472 -14.81 -10.52 5.31
C HIS A 472 -14.99 -9.21 4.56
N GLN A 473 -15.71 -8.27 5.18
CA GLN A 473 -15.95 -6.94 4.60
C GLN A 473 -14.62 -6.20 4.35
N ASN A 474 -14.57 -5.43 3.26
CA ASN A 474 -13.40 -4.64 2.84
C ASN A 474 -12.11 -5.46 2.60
N PHE A 475 -12.23 -6.78 2.40
CA PHE A 475 -11.12 -7.66 2.10
C PHE A 475 -11.38 -8.39 0.78
N GLU A 476 -10.52 -8.19 -0.22
CA GLU A 476 -10.75 -8.78 -1.55
C GLU A 476 -10.52 -10.30 -1.58
N GLY A 477 -9.85 -10.86 -0.57
CA GLY A 477 -9.74 -12.29 -0.35
C GLY A 477 -8.31 -12.81 -0.34
N TYR A 478 -8.16 -14.06 0.13
CA TYR A 478 -6.86 -14.72 0.26
C TYR A 478 -6.98 -16.23 0.08
N GLY A 479 -6.00 -16.79 -0.63
CA GLY A 479 -5.85 -18.21 -0.92
C GLY A 479 -4.68 -18.84 -0.16
N TYR A 480 -4.03 -19.83 -0.76
CA TYR A 480 -2.82 -20.41 -0.17
C TYR A 480 -1.61 -19.53 -0.48
N LEU A 481 -1.41 -18.50 0.35
CA LEU A 481 -0.36 -17.49 0.21
C LEU A 481 -0.44 -16.69 -1.09
N PHE A 482 -1.65 -16.46 -1.59
CA PHE A 482 -1.96 -15.57 -2.70
C PHE A 482 -3.07 -14.60 -2.31
N TRP A 483 -2.91 -13.33 -2.65
CA TRP A 483 -3.96 -12.33 -2.51
C TRP A 483 -4.92 -12.45 -3.68
N ARG A 484 -6.23 -12.38 -3.41
CA ARG A 484 -7.22 -12.15 -4.47
C ARG A 484 -7.31 -10.65 -4.74
N LYS A 485 -7.41 -10.27 -6.01
CA LYS A 485 -7.61 -8.87 -6.44
C LYS A 485 -8.52 -8.84 -7.66
N VAL A 486 -9.44 -7.88 -7.70
CA VAL A 486 -10.21 -7.56 -8.90
C VAL A 486 -9.70 -6.22 -9.46
N TYR A 487 -9.22 -6.26 -10.70
CA TYR A 487 -8.78 -5.08 -11.43
C TYR A 487 -9.91 -4.58 -12.34
N THR A 488 -10.21 -3.29 -12.32
CA THR A 488 -11.28 -2.70 -13.13
C THR A 488 -10.69 -1.79 -14.20
N VAL A 489 -11.12 -1.98 -15.45
CA VAL A 489 -10.74 -1.16 -16.60
C VAL A 489 -12.00 -0.80 -17.37
N GLY A 490 -12.37 0.48 -17.35
CA GLY A 490 -13.67 0.91 -17.86
C GLY A 490 -14.80 0.18 -17.13
N ASN A 491 -15.65 -0.52 -17.89
CA ASN A 491 -16.76 -1.32 -17.35
C ASN A 491 -16.42 -2.81 -17.19
N SER A 492 -15.16 -3.20 -17.41
CA SER A 492 -14.71 -4.60 -17.34
C SER A 492 -13.93 -4.87 -16.06
N SER A 493 -14.21 -6.00 -15.44
CA SER A 493 -13.53 -6.46 -14.22
C SER A 493 -12.75 -7.74 -14.51
N TYR A 494 -11.51 -7.78 -14.04
CA TYR A 494 -10.58 -8.89 -14.24
C TYR A 494 -10.10 -9.40 -12.89
N GLU A 495 -10.58 -10.57 -12.51
CA GLU A 495 -10.12 -11.25 -11.30
C GLU A 495 -8.71 -11.82 -11.51
N ALA A 496 -7.88 -11.69 -10.49
CA ALA A 496 -6.56 -12.26 -10.41
C ALA A 496 -6.27 -12.78 -9.00
N PHE A 497 -5.40 -13.79 -8.95
CA PHE A 497 -4.65 -14.12 -7.74
C PHE A 497 -3.22 -13.62 -7.92
N GLN A 498 -2.65 -13.03 -6.88
CA GLN A 498 -1.35 -12.39 -6.95
C GLN A 498 -0.46 -12.67 -5.74
N SER A 499 0.81 -12.87 -6.02
CA SER A 499 1.88 -12.70 -5.04
C SER A 499 2.10 -11.20 -4.86
N SER A 500 2.09 -10.70 -3.62
CA SER A 500 2.30 -9.28 -3.32
C SER A 500 3.39 -9.13 -2.28
N GLY A 501 4.34 -8.23 -2.54
CA GLY A 501 5.46 -7.94 -1.66
C GLY A 501 5.66 -6.46 -1.45
N ASN A 502 6.14 -6.11 -0.25
CA ASN A 502 6.56 -4.75 0.10
C ASN A 502 7.44 -4.16 -1.02
N GLY A 503 7.23 -2.89 -1.33
CA GLY A 503 7.83 -2.21 -2.48
C GLY A 503 6.93 -2.11 -3.70
N GLY A 504 5.75 -2.75 -3.68
CA GLY A 504 4.86 -2.82 -4.85
C GLY A 504 5.15 -4.02 -5.77
N ASN A 505 5.95 -4.97 -5.29
CA ASN A 505 6.32 -6.15 -6.07
C ASN A 505 5.10 -7.06 -6.26
N LYS A 506 4.79 -7.45 -7.51
CA LYS A 506 3.63 -8.30 -7.82
C LYS A 506 3.94 -9.35 -8.88
N ILE A 507 3.38 -10.55 -8.69
CA ILE A 507 3.14 -11.55 -9.75
C ILE A 507 1.62 -11.67 -9.83
N ILE A 508 1.02 -11.19 -10.91
CA ILE A 508 -0.43 -11.10 -11.08
C ILE A 508 -0.85 -12.15 -12.10
N ILE A 509 -1.72 -13.06 -11.69
CA ILE A 509 -2.16 -14.19 -12.49
C ILE A 509 -3.67 -14.05 -12.68
N PHE A 510 -4.09 -13.56 -13.84
CA PHE A 510 -5.50 -13.36 -14.12
C PHE A 510 -6.20 -14.70 -14.29
N THR A 511 -7.36 -14.88 -13.68
CA THR A 511 -8.14 -16.12 -13.77
C THR A 511 -8.91 -16.17 -15.09
N ASN A 512 -9.44 -15.02 -15.55
CA ASN A 512 -10.41 -14.95 -16.65
C ASN A 512 -9.80 -14.65 -18.03
N ILE A 513 -8.53 -14.24 -18.10
CA ILE A 513 -7.82 -13.91 -19.36
C ILE A 513 -6.43 -14.55 -19.36
N PRO A 514 -5.82 -14.89 -20.52
CA PRO A 514 -4.58 -15.66 -20.59
C PRO A 514 -3.32 -14.84 -20.29
N ILE A 515 -3.34 -14.01 -19.24
CA ILE A 515 -2.30 -13.01 -18.96
C ILE A 515 -1.67 -13.24 -17.58
N VAL A 516 -0.35 -13.10 -17.53
CA VAL A 516 0.46 -12.95 -16.32
C VAL A 516 1.24 -11.64 -16.42
N ILE A 517 1.18 -10.83 -15.37
CA ILE A 517 1.93 -9.57 -15.27
C ILE A 517 2.87 -9.69 -14.07
N VAL A 518 4.15 -9.38 -14.26
CA VAL A 518 5.12 -9.24 -13.17
C VAL A 518 5.59 -7.81 -13.11
N ILE A 519 5.54 -7.20 -11.93
CA ILE A 519 6.04 -5.86 -11.68
C ILE A 519 6.97 -5.95 -10.47
N THR A 520 8.18 -5.41 -10.62
CA THR A 520 9.18 -5.35 -9.55
C THR A 520 9.56 -3.91 -9.27
N ALA A 521 9.84 -3.61 -8.00
CA ALA A 521 10.11 -2.27 -7.53
C ALA A 521 10.87 -2.26 -6.19
N GLN A 522 11.57 -1.15 -5.93
CA GLN A 522 12.34 -0.89 -4.72
C GLN A 522 11.68 0.17 -3.81
N ALA A 523 10.38 0.43 -3.95
CA ALA A 523 9.64 1.39 -3.13
C ALA A 523 9.32 0.87 -1.71
N TYR A 524 10.30 0.23 -1.04
CA TYR A 524 10.08 -0.42 0.26
C TYR A 524 9.61 0.58 1.32
N ASN A 525 8.63 0.17 2.12
CA ASN A 525 8.04 0.96 3.21
C ASN A 525 7.49 2.33 2.73
N LYS A 526 7.14 2.45 1.45
CA LYS A 526 6.54 3.66 0.89
C LYS A 526 5.02 3.51 0.83
N PRO A 527 4.24 4.52 1.28
CA PRO A 527 2.78 4.44 1.31
C PRO A 527 2.15 4.35 -0.09
N TYR A 528 2.86 4.81 -1.13
CA TYR A 528 2.40 4.75 -2.52
C TYR A 528 2.75 3.43 -3.23
N ALA A 529 3.51 2.53 -2.58
CA ALA A 529 4.17 1.41 -3.26
C ALA A 529 3.19 0.46 -3.97
N HIS A 530 2.10 0.08 -3.29
CA HIS A 530 1.10 -0.83 -3.87
C HIS A 530 0.11 -0.10 -4.78
N SER A 531 -0.36 1.09 -4.39
CA SER A 531 -1.36 1.85 -5.15
C SER A 531 -0.85 2.29 -6.53
N GLN A 532 0.42 2.70 -6.63
CA GLN A 532 1.00 3.07 -7.92
C GLN A 532 1.01 1.88 -8.90
N VAL A 533 1.30 0.67 -8.42
CA VAL A 533 1.37 -0.54 -9.26
C VAL A 533 -0.01 -0.97 -9.69
N GLU A 534 -1.02 -0.85 -8.81
CA GLU A 534 -2.41 -1.10 -9.18
C GLU A 534 -2.89 -0.11 -10.24
N LYS A 535 -2.50 1.16 -10.11
CA LYS A 535 -2.76 2.19 -11.12
C LYS A 535 -2.10 1.87 -12.46
N MET A 536 -0.83 1.46 -12.46
CA MET A 536 -0.13 1.02 -13.68
C MET A 536 -0.88 -0.11 -14.39
N VAL A 537 -1.37 -1.11 -13.64
CA VAL A 537 -2.11 -2.24 -14.21
C VAL A 537 -3.42 -1.79 -14.85
N GLN A 538 -4.21 -0.96 -14.16
CA GLN A 538 -5.56 -0.57 -14.61
C GLN A 538 -5.56 0.49 -15.70
N GLU A 539 -4.62 1.44 -15.66
CA GLU A 539 -4.62 2.59 -16.56
C GLU A 539 -3.68 2.42 -17.76
N TYR A 540 -2.71 1.52 -17.69
CA TYR A 540 -1.70 1.36 -18.75
C TYR A 540 -1.59 -0.08 -19.23
N LEU A 541 -1.26 -1.04 -18.35
CA LEU A 541 -0.88 -2.38 -18.80
C LEU A 541 -2.06 -3.16 -19.36
N LEU A 542 -3.19 -3.26 -18.64
CA LEU A 542 -4.39 -3.92 -19.18
C LEU A 542 -4.96 -3.16 -20.40
N PRO A 543 -5.16 -1.82 -20.37
CA PRO A 543 -5.59 -1.08 -21.56
C PRO A 543 -4.72 -1.32 -22.80
N ALA A 544 -3.40 -1.43 -22.65
CA ALA A 544 -2.49 -1.67 -23.77
C ALA A 544 -2.71 -3.04 -24.45
N LEU A 545 -3.34 -3.99 -23.76
CA LEU A 545 -3.62 -5.35 -24.27
C LEU A 545 -5.01 -5.50 -24.89
N MET A 546 -5.95 -4.58 -24.62
CA MET A 546 -7.37 -4.76 -24.95
C MET A 546 -7.79 -4.21 -26.32
N MET A 547 -6.86 -3.73 -27.15
CA MET A 547 -7.16 -3.24 -28.51
C MET A 547 -7.30 -4.35 -29.58
N GLY A 548 -7.31 -5.63 -29.18
CA GLY A 548 -7.52 -6.76 -30.10
C GLY A 548 -8.98 -7.18 -30.31
N GLY A 549 -9.95 -6.56 -29.65
CA GLY A 549 -11.34 -7.05 -29.58
C GLY A 549 -12.43 -6.10 -30.06
N LYS A 550 -12.09 -4.96 -30.68
CA LYS A 550 -13.06 -4.08 -31.34
C LYS A 550 -12.70 -3.98 -32.82
N ASN A 551 -13.11 -5.01 -33.57
CA ASN A 551 -13.42 -5.00 -35.00
C ASN A 551 -13.61 -6.45 -35.44
N GLU A 552 -14.76 -7.04 -35.13
CA GLU A 552 -15.50 -7.97 -36.00
C GLU A 552 -17.00 -7.76 -35.79
#